data_AF-A0A2N8LY36-F1
#
_entry.id   AF-A0A2N8LY36-F1
#
_cell.length_a   1.000
_cell.length_b   1.000
_cell.length_c   1.000
_cell.angle_alpha   90.00
_cell.angle_beta   90.00
_cell.angle_gamma   90.00
#
_symmetry.space_group_name_H-M   'P 1'
#
loop_
_entity.id
_entity.type
_entity.pdbx_description
1 polymer ?
#
loop_
_entity_poly.entity_id
_entity_poly.type
_entity_poly.pdbx_seq_one_letter_code
_entity_poly.pdbx_strand_id
1 'polypeptide(L)'
;MSAKESRLLSLLVVMILVSQPTTAAEELSGDDEFSDDSGPNPCRHELVSQGWLDRTHGWMSRTVCGPSRWVDGFFARPDDVYEDAAGTQLRIVGANRWQDNDDDSSEFNIRGKVELPNLQHRLSLVFDNENDRNDELRDGLDTRPEEVGQDDGGFRSALRWAANMPDRMNVDIDVGLRSELTTFVRARYRWFTPIGKSLWAFRFTQKGYWEDPEGFGSNSLFEFDRPVTLNTSFRFSSEYELTEENNELNRDWYFNQNARLYWQLGQRTGLSYSIGLDGYTDPVAAVENWRTSIRFRQSIWRPWFFWELEPYVYWPREFGYEGISGVVIRLEVQAGLPEWEPRSRPAASSG
;
A
#
# COMPACT_ATOMS: atom_id res chain seq x y z
N MET A 1 10.87 -8.12 46.29
CA MET A 1 11.75 -6.93 46.37
C MET A 1 13.19 -7.37 46.13
N SER A 2 13.66 -7.27 44.89
CA SER A 2 15.06 -7.03 44.48
C SER A 2 15.23 -7.42 43.00
N ALA A 3 15.85 -6.51 42.24
CA ALA A 3 16.65 -6.75 41.03
C ALA A 3 15.97 -7.12 39.69
N LYS A 4 14.87 -6.47 39.30
CA LYS A 4 14.42 -6.51 37.87
C LYS A 4 13.96 -5.18 37.24
N GLU A 5 13.95 -4.07 37.96
CA GLU A 5 13.37 -2.80 37.47
C GLU A 5 14.38 -1.72 37.01
N SER A 6 15.64 -2.07 36.74
CA SER A 6 16.70 -1.07 36.47
C SER A 6 17.40 -1.23 35.10
N ARG A 7 16.69 -1.71 34.07
CA ARG A 7 17.27 -1.83 32.71
C ARG A 7 16.48 -1.17 31.57
N LEU A 8 15.37 -0.49 31.87
CA LEU A 8 14.51 0.14 30.84
C LEU A 8 14.70 1.65 30.66
N LEU A 9 15.73 2.26 31.28
CA LEU A 9 15.91 3.72 31.30
C LEU A 9 17.22 4.23 30.68
N SER A 10 17.91 3.42 29.86
CA SER A 10 19.26 3.75 29.38
C SER A 10 19.44 3.83 27.86
N LEU A 11 18.37 3.90 27.07
CA LEU A 11 18.46 3.95 25.59
C LEU A 11 17.87 5.20 24.95
N LEU A 12 17.62 6.26 25.73
CA LEU A 12 17.03 7.52 25.24
C LEU A 12 17.95 8.74 25.43
N VAL A 13 19.26 8.64 25.18
CA VAL A 13 20.15 9.82 25.08
C VAL A 13 21.36 9.47 24.20
N VAL A 14 21.28 9.64 22.88
CA VAL A 14 22.44 9.97 22.00
C VAL A 14 21.91 10.63 20.71
N MET A 15 22.58 11.71 20.30
CA MET A 15 22.45 12.49 19.05
C MET A 15 21.43 13.64 19.00
N ILE A 16 21.68 14.64 19.85
CA ILE A 16 21.48 16.05 19.48
C ILE A 16 22.85 16.75 19.64
N LEU A 17 23.46 17.16 18.51
CA LEU A 17 24.20 18.42 18.29
C LEU A 17 25.23 18.32 17.14
N VAL A 18 25.39 19.46 16.46
CA VAL A 18 26.39 19.85 15.43
C VAL A 18 25.97 19.47 14.00
N SER A 19 25.78 20.36 13.02
CA SER A 19 25.98 21.81 12.84
C SER A 19 25.22 22.27 11.58
N GLN A 20 24.88 23.56 11.50
CA GLN A 20 24.66 24.31 10.25
C GLN A 20 25.70 25.46 10.21
N PRO A 21 25.87 26.24 9.10
CA PRO A 21 25.37 26.11 7.73
C PRO A 21 26.52 26.17 6.68
N THR A 22 26.27 25.85 5.42
CA THR A 22 27.00 26.48 4.31
C THR A 22 26.09 26.61 3.09
N THR A 23 25.99 27.85 2.65
CA THR A 23 25.36 28.37 1.43
C THR A 23 26.16 27.96 0.20
N ALA A 24 25.48 27.45 -0.84
CA ALA A 24 25.83 27.71 -2.23
C ALA A 24 24.56 27.52 -3.06
N ALA A 25 24.10 28.63 -3.63
CA ALA A 25 23.09 28.65 -4.67
C ALA A 25 23.80 28.38 -6.00
N GLU A 26 23.28 27.45 -6.79
CA GLU A 26 23.51 27.41 -8.23
C GLU A 26 22.16 27.10 -8.89
N GLU A 27 21.63 28.10 -9.58
CA GLU A 27 20.46 28.01 -10.44
C GLU A 27 20.85 27.23 -11.70
N LEU A 28 20.17 26.12 -11.94
CA LEU A 28 20.14 25.47 -13.26
C LEU A 28 18.67 25.41 -13.69
N SER A 29 18.29 26.44 -14.44
CA SER A 29 17.07 26.50 -15.22
C SER A 29 17.20 25.54 -16.41
N GLY A 30 16.31 24.56 -16.46
CA GLY A 30 16.12 23.65 -17.58
C GLY A 30 14.65 23.28 -17.61
N ASP A 31 13.87 24.06 -18.35
CA ASP A 31 12.46 23.79 -18.64
C ASP A 31 12.39 22.62 -19.64
N ASP A 32 12.35 21.38 -19.13
CA ASP A 32 11.93 20.22 -19.92
C ASP A 32 10.45 19.94 -19.67
N GLU A 33 9.63 20.42 -20.61
CA GLU A 33 8.19 20.23 -20.67
C GLU A 33 7.86 18.77 -21.04
N PHE A 34 7.92 17.87 -20.05
CA PHE A 34 7.45 16.49 -20.19
C PHE A 34 5.91 16.46 -20.22
N SER A 35 5.36 16.33 -21.43
CA SER A 35 3.94 16.03 -21.64
C SER A 35 3.70 14.53 -21.37
N ASP A 36 3.32 14.24 -20.13
CA ASP A 36 2.79 12.93 -19.72
C ASP A 36 1.37 12.77 -20.28
N ASP A 37 1.24 12.09 -21.42
CA ASP A 37 -0.04 11.64 -22.02
C ASP A 37 -0.55 10.37 -21.32
N SER A 38 -0.69 10.43 -19.99
CA SER A 38 -1.58 9.53 -19.27
C SER A 38 -3.01 10.03 -19.48
N GLY A 39 -3.84 9.19 -20.12
CA GLY A 39 -5.23 9.49 -20.53
C GLY A 39 -6.11 10.07 -19.41
N PRO A 40 -7.37 10.44 -19.68
CA PRO A 40 -8.18 11.28 -18.80
C PRO A 40 -8.46 10.61 -17.45
N ASN A 41 -7.54 10.81 -16.50
CA ASN A 41 -7.73 10.47 -15.11
C ASN A 41 -8.69 11.54 -14.54
N PRO A 42 -9.89 11.17 -14.07
CA PRO A 42 -10.91 12.13 -13.61
C PRO A 42 -10.46 12.96 -12.40
N CYS A 43 -9.35 12.57 -11.77
CA CYS A 43 -8.76 13.28 -10.67
C CYS A 43 -7.54 14.13 -11.13
N ARG A 44 -7.07 14.05 -12.38
CA ARG A 44 -6.00 14.90 -12.94
C ARG A 44 -6.57 16.27 -13.31
N HIS A 45 -5.92 17.33 -12.86
CA HIS A 45 -6.37 18.70 -13.04
C HIS A 45 -6.11 19.17 -14.48
N GLU A 46 -7.09 19.04 -15.37
CA GLU A 46 -7.19 19.95 -16.52
C GLU A 46 -8.27 20.99 -16.22
N LEU A 47 -7.82 22.16 -15.75
CA LEU A 47 -8.65 23.33 -15.52
C LEU A 47 -8.83 24.09 -16.84
N VAL A 48 -9.80 23.69 -17.68
CA VAL A 48 -10.32 24.59 -18.71
C VAL A 48 -11.85 24.50 -18.88
N SER A 49 -12.50 25.58 -18.41
CA SER A 49 -13.84 26.10 -18.77
C SER A 49 -15.11 25.65 -18.02
N GLN A 50 -16.20 26.41 -18.21
CA GLN A 50 -17.15 26.87 -17.17
C GLN A 50 -18.56 26.23 -17.16
N GLY A 51 -18.66 24.90 -17.29
CA GLY A 51 -19.93 24.17 -17.21
C GLY A 51 -20.44 23.88 -15.80
N TRP A 52 -21.71 23.45 -15.66
CA TRP A 52 -22.24 22.87 -14.42
C TRP A 52 -21.70 21.44 -14.19
N LEU A 53 -21.42 20.73 -15.29
CA LEU A 53 -20.75 19.44 -15.31
C LEU A 53 -19.32 19.57 -14.78
N ASP A 54 -18.59 20.60 -15.20
CA ASP A 54 -17.22 20.86 -14.74
C ASP A 54 -17.16 21.33 -13.28
N ARG A 55 -18.20 22.04 -12.82
CA ARG A 55 -18.35 22.39 -11.39
C ARG A 55 -18.64 21.17 -10.52
N THR A 56 -19.47 20.25 -11.02
CA THR A 56 -19.76 18.97 -10.36
C THR A 56 -18.52 18.09 -10.34
N HIS A 57 -17.81 18.00 -11.47
CA HIS A 57 -16.54 17.30 -11.61
C HIS A 57 -15.47 17.90 -10.69
N GLY A 58 -15.33 19.23 -10.64
CA GLY A 58 -14.36 19.91 -9.78
C GLY A 58 -14.70 19.80 -8.29
N TRP A 59 -15.98 19.80 -7.91
CA TRP A 59 -16.39 19.49 -6.54
C TRP A 59 -16.08 18.04 -6.18
N MET A 60 -16.44 17.10 -7.05
CA MET A 60 -16.20 15.66 -6.84
C MET A 60 -14.71 15.34 -6.80
N SER A 61 -13.91 15.94 -7.67
CA SER A 61 -12.45 15.79 -7.70
C SER A 61 -11.80 16.31 -6.41
N ARG A 62 -12.24 17.47 -5.89
CA ARG A 62 -11.72 18.02 -4.63
C ARG A 62 -12.18 17.26 -3.38
N THR A 63 -13.45 16.85 -3.35
CA THR A 63 -14.06 16.26 -2.14
C THR A 63 -13.86 14.75 -2.07
N VAL A 64 -13.79 14.05 -3.21
CA VAL A 64 -13.61 12.59 -3.31
C VAL A 64 -12.16 12.24 -3.60
N CYS A 65 -11.57 12.78 -4.66
CA CYS A 65 -10.23 12.34 -5.07
C CYS A 65 -9.13 12.84 -4.13
N GLY A 66 -9.22 14.04 -3.56
CA GLY A 66 -8.16 14.64 -2.74
C GLY A 66 -7.78 13.79 -1.51
N PRO A 67 -8.73 13.56 -0.57
CA PRO A 67 -8.45 12.78 0.63
C PRO A 67 -8.12 11.31 0.34
N SER A 68 -8.80 10.68 -0.63
CA SER A 68 -8.52 9.29 -1.02
C SER A 68 -7.14 9.14 -1.66
N ARG A 69 -6.70 10.09 -2.49
CA ARG A 69 -5.33 10.10 -3.03
C ARG A 69 -4.27 10.38 -2.01
N TRP A 70 -4.55 11.26 -1.03
CA TRP A 70 -3.61 11.45 0.07
C TRP A 70 -3.43 10.15 0.84
N VAL A 71 -4.52 9.42 1.14
CA VAL A 71 -4.39 8.09 1.77
C VAL A 71 -3.61 7.13 0.87
N ASP A 72 -4.01 7.00 -0.39
CA ASP A 72 -3.37 6.07 -1.32
C ASP A 72 -1.89 6.42 -1.57
N GLY A 73 -1.47 7.69 -1.50
CA GLY A 73 -0.09 8.13 -1.71
C GLY A 73 0.75 8.26 -0.42
N PHE A 74 0.17 8.67 0.70
CA PHE A 74 0.88 8.80 1.98
C PHE A 74 1.03 7.44 2.66
N PHE A 75 -0.02 6.63 2.61
CA PHE A 75 0.05 5.24 3.00
C PHE A 75 0.50 4.34 1.82
N ALA A 76 0.67 4.87 0.59
CA ALA A 76 1.36 4.22 -0.55
C ALA A 76 1.26 2.69 -0.60
N ARG A 77 0.25 2.19 -1.31
CA ARG A 77 0.18 0.76 -1.62
C ARG A 77 1.28 0.44 -2.64
N PRO A 78 2.08 -0.63 -2.45
CA PRO A 78 3.12 -0.97 -3.41
C PRO A 78 2.54 -0.98 -4.83
N ASP A 79 1.48 -1.74 -5.06
CA ASP A 79 0.95 -1.99 -6.39
C ASP A 79 0.36 -0.76 -7.10
N ASP A 80 -0.40 0.09 -6.40
CA ASP A 80 -1.02 1.28 -7.00
C ASP A 80 0.01 2.34 -7.40
N VAL A 81 1.12 2.45 -6.66
CA VAL A 81 2.16 3.45 -6.94
C VAL A 81 3.09 3.01 -8.08
N TYR A 82 3.35 1.70 -8.23
CA TYR A 82 4.17 1.18 -9.33
C TYR A 82 3.45 1.19 -10.69
N GLU A 83 2.12 1.21 -10.73
CA GLU A 83 1.35 1.17 -11.99
C GLU A 83 1.04 2.58 -12.53
N ASP A 84 0.73 3.54 -11.66
CA ASP A 84 0.32 4.89 -12.09
C ASP A 84 1.49 5.87 -12.32
N ALA A 85 2.69 5.56 -11.81
CA ALA A 85 3.83 6.45 -11.93
C ALA A 85 4.88 5.95 -12.94
N ALA A 86 5.17 6.84 -13.90
CA ALA A 86 6.28 6.70 -14.83
C ALA A 86 7.63 6.73 -14.09
N GLY A 87 8.62 6.01 -14.61
CA GLY A 87 10.01 6.03 -14.16
C GLY A 87 10.48 4.80 -13.37
N THR A 88 11.77 4.85 -13.00
CA THR A 88 12.42 3.85 -12.15
C THR A 88 12.10 4.13 -10.70
N GLN A 89 11.68 3.10 -9.96
CA GLN A 89 11.21 3.20 -8.59
C GLN A 89 11.90 2.16 -7.71
N LEU A 90 12.15 2.50 -6.46
CA LEU A 90 12.73 1.62 -5.45
C LEU A 90 12.05 1.88 -4.10
N ARG A 91 11.63 0.82 -3.43
CA ARG A 91 11.11 0.86 -2.06
C ARG A 91 11.82 -0.19 -1.23
N ILE A 92 12.27 0.21 -0.06
CA ILE A 92 12.91 -0.66 0.91
C ILE A 92 12.14 -0.50 2.22
N VAL A 93 11.65 -1.60 2.79
CA VAL A 93 10.92 -1.66 4.04
C VAL A 93 11.62 -2.65 4.96
N GLY A 94 12.04 -2.20 6.14
CA GLY A 94 12.44 -3.09 7.23
C GLY A 94 11.39 -3.04 8.32
N ALA A 95 10.88 -4.19 8.74
CA ALA A 95 9.88 -4.32 9.80
C ALA A 95 10.38 -5.24 10.92
N ASN A 96 10.04 -4.91 12.16
CA ASN A 96 10.25 -5.78 13.32
C ASN A 96 8.95 -5.85 14.10
N ARG A 97 8.55 -7.08 14.44
CA ARG A 97 7.34 -7.41 15.18
C ARG A 97 7.74 -8.02 16.51
N TRP A 98 7.15 -7.50 17.58
CA TRP A 98 7.22 -8.08 18.91
C TRP A 98 5.82 -8.41 19.40
N GLN A 99 5.64 -9.56 20.05
CA GLN A 99 4.34 -9.95 20.60
C GLN A 99 4.44 -10.76 21.89
N ASP A 100 3.35 -10.76 22.67
CA ASP A 100 3.33 -11.29 24.04
C ASP A 100 3.52 -12.81 24.15
N ASN A 101 3.35 -13.56 23.06
CA ASN A 101 3.52 -15.01 23.01
C ASN A 101 4.97 -15.44 22.65
N ASP A 102 5.93 -14.52 22.74
CA ASP A 102 7.36 -14.72 22.45
C ASP A 102 7.68 -15.14 20.99
N ASP A 103 6.74 -14.99 20.06
CA ASP A 103 6.96 -15.21 18.62
C ASP A 103 7.30 -13.88 17.92
N ASP A 104 8.49 -13.37 18.23
CA ASP A 104 9.05 -12.16 17.61
C ASP A 104 9.62 -12.47 16.22
N SER A 105 9.47 -11.55 15.29
CA SER A 105 9.95 -11.75 13.90
C SER A 105 10.39 -10.44 13.26
N SER A 106 11.20 -10.58 12.22
CA SER A 106 11.73 -9.45 11.45
C SER A 106 11.53 -9.72 9.97
N GLU A 107 11.19 -8.68 9.23
CA GLU A 107 10.95 -8.74 7.79
C GLU A 107 11.78 -7.65 7.10
N PHE A 108 12.27 -7.96 5.90
CA PHE A 108 13.02 -7.03 5.10
C PHE A 108 12.65 -7.17 3.62
N ASN A 109 11.93 -6.16 3.11
CA ASN A 109 11.38 -6.10 1.77
C ASN A 109 12.10 -5.02 0.95
N ILE A 110 12.49 -5.36 -0.28
CA ILE A 110 13.10 -4.54 -1.32
C ILE A 110 12.32 -4.81 -2.60
N ARG A 111 11.61 -3.78 -3.06
CA ARG A 111 10.90 -3.79 -4.33
C ARG A 111 11.46 -2.73 -5.26
N GLY A 112 11.72 -3.09 -6.51
CA GLY A 112 12.20 -2.20 -7.55
C GLY A 112 11.41 -2.36 -8.85
N LYS A 113 11.13 -1.25 -9.53
CA LYS A 113 10.55 -1.22 -10.88
C LYS A 113 11.47 -0.40 -11.78
N VAL A 114 11.81 -0.94 -12.95
CA VAL A 114 12.57 -0.24 -13.97
C VAL A 114 11.75 -0.21 -15.25
N GLU A 115 11.43 0.97 -15.75
CA GLU A 115 10.77 1.13 -17.05
C GLU A 115 11.76 0.96 -18.19
N LEU A 116 11.35 0.22 -19.23
CA LEU A 116 12.20 -0.08 -20.38
C LEU A 116 11.91 0.94 -21.50
N PRO A 117 12.84 1.89 -21.78
CA PRO A 117 12.56 3.06 -22.63
C PRO A 117 12.32 2.74 -24.12
N ASN A 118 12.79 1.59 -24.62
CA ASN A 118 12.73 1.25 -26.05
C ASN A 118 11.50 0.41 -26.44
N LEU A 119 10.61 0.07 -25.51
CA LEU A 119 9.47 -0.83 -25.73
C LEU A 119 8.15 -0.17 -25.31
N GLN A 120 7.50 0.53 -26.25
CA GLN A 120 6.12 1.04 -26.20
C GLN A 120 5.59 1.58 -24.84
N HIS A 121 6.43 2.18 -23.99
CA HIS A 121 6.08 2.79 -22.69
C HIS A 121 5.12 1.97 -21.79
N ARG A 122 5.11 0.64 -21.93
CA ARG A 122 4.14 -0.27 -21.28
C ARG A 122 4.79 -1.51 -20.68
N LEU A 123 6.11 -1.66 -20.87
CA LEU A 123 6.87 -2.79 -20.34
C LEU A 123 7.83 -2.30 -19.24
N SER A 124 7.73 -2.92 -18.08
CA SER A 124 8.61 -2.66 -16.95
C SER A 124 9.17 -3.96 -16.39
N LEU A 125 10.38 -3.89 -15.87
CA LEU A 125 11.02 -4.98 -15.15
C LEU A 125 10.85 -4.72 -13.66
N VAL A 126 10.20 -5.65 -12.97
CA VAL A 126 9.92 -5.58 -11.53
C VAL A 126 10.77 -6.62 -10.84
N PHE A 127 11.43 -6.22 -9.76
CA PHE A 127 12.17 -7.11 -8.87
C PHE A 127 11.61 -6.94 -7.47
N ASP A 128 11.50 -8.05 -6.79
CA ASP A 128 10.99 -8.07 -5.44
C ASP A 128 11.69 -9.16 -4.65
N ASN A 129 11.94 -8.96 -3.37
CA ASN A 129 12.29 -10.04 -2.46
C ASN A 129 11.14 -10.37 -1.50
N GLU A 130 9.92 -9.96 -1.84
CA GLU A 130 8.73 -10.15 -1.03
C GLU A 130 8.57 -11.63 -0.64
N ASN A 131 8.36 -11.81 0.66
CA ASN A 131 8.44 -13.08 1.36
C ASN A 131 7.11 -13.84 1.35
N ASP A 132 6.03 -13.27 0.85
CA ASP A 132 4.71 -13.91 0.91
C ASP A 132 4.16 -14.23 -0.49
N ARG A 133 3.56 -15.41 -0.56
CA ARG A 133 2.73 -15.89 -1.67
C ARG A 133 1.38 -15.14 -1.72
N ASN A 134 0.93 -14.61 -0.57
CA ASN A 134 -0.36 -13.97 -0.34
C ASN A 134 -0.33 -12.45 -0.13
N ASP A 135 0.74 -11.85 0.39
CA ASP A 135 0.83 -10.38 0.56
C ASP A 135 1.17 -9.63 -0.73
N GLU A 136 1.55 -10.29 -1.82
CA GLU A 136 1.46 -9.68 -3.17
C GLU A 136 0.02 -9.65 -3.72
N LEU A 137 -0.88 -10.46 -3.14
CA LEU A 137 -2.31 -10.46 -3.44
C LEU A 137 -3.04 -9.42 -2.59
N ARG A 138 -2.54 -9.12 -1.39
CA ARG A 138 -3.05 -8.10 -0.46
C ARG A 138 -2.30 -6.80 -0.66
N ASP A 139 -3.00 -5.71 -0.92
CA ASP A 139 -2.36 -4.39 -1.00
C ASP A 139 -1.48 -4.14 0.23
N GLY A 140 -0.17 -3.90 0.09
CA GLY A 140 0.84 -3.80 1.18
C GLY A 140 0.62 -2.75 2.28
N LEU A 141 -0.59 -2.19 2.38
CA LEU A 141 -1.13 -1.51 3.56
C LEU A 141 -2.01 -2.39 4.45
N ASP A 142 -2.45 -3.53 3.95
CA ASP A 142 -3.22 -4.54 4.65
C ASP A 142 -2.35 -5.70 5.14
N THR A 143 -1.03 -5.45 5.21
CA THR A 143 -0.11 -6.30 5.97
C THR A 143 -0.67 -6.46 7.37
N ARG A 144 -1.03 -7.70 7.64
CA ARG A 144 -1.59 -8.18 8.87
C ARG A 144 -0.47 -8.07 9.91
N PRO A 145 -0.56 -7.19 10.92
CA PRO A 145 0.59 -6.93 11.78
C PRO A 145 1.07 -8.19 12.50
N GLU A 146 0.20 -9.18 12.70
CA GLU A 146 0.49 -10.51 13.22
C GLU A 146 1.32 -11.41 12.28
N GLU A 147 1.40 -11.12 10.98
CA GLU A 147 2.08 -11.97 9.99
C GLU A 147 3.44 -11.47 9.54
N VAL A 148 3.82 -10.26 9.96
CA VAL A 148 5.11 -9.67 9.62
C VAL A 148 6.22 -10.66 9.96
N GLY A 149 6.98 -11.10 8.96
CA GLY A 149 8.12 -12.01 9.14
C GLY A 149 7.78 -13.47 9.51
N GLN A 150 6.57 -13.97 9.23
CA GLN A 150 6.23 -15.40 9.43
C GLN A 150 6.61 -16.33 8.26
N ASP A 151 7.08 -15.81 7.12
CA ASP A 151 7.22 -16.61 5.88
C ASP A 151 8.66 -16.92 5.44
N ASP A 152 8.76 -17.95 4.58
CA ASP A 152 9.97 -18.45 3.93
C ASP A 152 10.44 -17.50 2.81
N GLY A 153 11.53 -16.78 3.08
CA GLY A 153 12.00 -15.74 2.16
C GLY A 153 12.40 -16.21 0.76
N GLY A 154 12.16 -15.36 -0.25
CA GLY A 154 12.46 -15.64 -1.66
C GLY A 154 12.70 -14.38 -2.49
N PHE A 155 13.38 -14.51 -3.63
CA PHE A 155 13.60 -13.41 -4.59
C PHE A 155 12.78 -13.66 -5.84
N ARG A 156 12.17 -12.61 -6.38
CA ARG A 156 11.30 -12.65 -7.55
C ARG A 156 11.73 -11.61 -8.56
N SER A 157 11.64 -11.99 -9.82
CA SER A 157 11.85 -11.09 -10.95
C SER A 157 10.73 -11.29 -11.97
N ALA A 158 10.12 -10.20 -12.42
CA ALA A 158 8.96 -10.21 -13.30
C ALA A 158 9.12 -9.22 -14.44
N LEU A 159 8.80 -9.64 -15.65
CA LEU A 159 8.45 -8.72 -16.72
C LEU A 159 6.97 -8.40 -16.60
N ARG A 160 6.68 -7.12 -16.34
CA ARG A 160 5.32 -6.57 -16.24
C ARG A 160 4.97 -5.82 -17.50
N TRP A 161 3.86 -6.18 -18.11
CA TRP A 161 3.21 -5.43 -19.16
C TRP A 161 1.92 -4.80 -18.63
N ALA A 162 1.82 -3.47 -18.71
CA ALA A 162 0.71 -2.69 -18.19
C ALA A 162 -0.05 -2.00 -19.33
N ALA A 163 -1.38 -2.09 -19.31
CA ALA A 163 -2.25 -1.46 -20.28
C ALA A 163 -3.40 -0.71 -19.60
N ASN A 164 -3.34 0.62 -19.69
CA ASN A 164 -4.43 1.51 -19.31
C ASN A 164 -5.48 1.51 -20.43
N MET A 165 -6.71 1.07 -20.12
CA MET A 165 -7.85 1.10 -21.03
C MET A 165 -8.68 2.38 -20.80
N PRO A 166 -9.38 2.90 -21.83
CA PRO A 166 -10.00 4.23 -21.79
C PRO A 166 -11.17 4.45 -20.80
N ASP A 167 -11.54 3.48 -19.96
CA ASP A 167 -12.75 3.55 -19.11
C ASP A 167 -12.49 3.29 -17.61
N ARG A 168 -11.38 3.80 -17.05
CA ARG A 168 -11.00 3.60 -15.63
C ARG A 168 -10.72 2.13 -15.30
N MET A 169 -10.23 1.42 -16.31
CA MET A 169 -9.87 0.01 -16.26
C MET A 169 -8.37 -0.10 -16.52
N ASN A 170 -7.66 -0.78 -15.63
CA ASN A 170 -6.25 -1.08 -15.79
C ASN A 170 -6.09 -2.60 -15.85
N VAL A 171 -5.27 -3.06 -16.79
CA VAL A 171 -4.91 -4.47 -16.92
C VAL A 171 -3.41 -4.60 -16.89
N ASP A 172 -2.92 -5.48 -16.01
CA ASP A 172 -1.51 -5.78 -15.87
C ASP A 172 -1.31 -7.29 -16.04
N ILE A 173 -0.26 -7.64 -16.78
CA ILE A 173 0.16 -9.02 -16.98
C ILE A 173 1.62 -9.12 -16.58
N ASP A 174 1.89 -9.97 -15.60
CA ASP A 174 3.24 -10.25 -15.12
C ASP A 174 3.63 -11.66 -15.51
N VAL A 175 4.82 -11.81 -16.07
CA VAL A 175 5.45 -13.10 -16.34
C VAL A 175 6.84 -13.07 -15.75
N GLY A 176 7.17 -14.03 -14.91
CA GLY A 176 8.45 -14.00 -14.22
C GLY A 176 8.89 -15.30 -13.60
N LEU A 177 10.00 -15.17 -12.86
CA LEU A 177 10.71 -16.24 -12.19
C LEU A 177 10.89 -15.87 -10.71
N ARG A 178 10.76 -16.86 -9.85
CA ARG A 178 11.09 -16.78 -8.42
C ARG A 178 12.38 -17.57 -8.13
N SER A 179 12.96 -17.36 -6.95
CA SER A 179 13.98 -18.20 -6.35
C SER A 179 13.55 -19.65 -6.49
N GLU A 180 14.50 -20.55 -6.78
CA GLU A 180 14.25 -21.96 -7.14
C GLU A 180 13.82 -22.20 -8.60
N LEU A 181 13.91 -21.18 -9.47
CA LEU A 181 13.59 -21.27 -10.91
C LEU A 181 12.10 -21.55 -11.21
N THR A 182 11.24 -21.40 -10.21
CA THR A 182 9.80 -21.50 -10.35
C THR A 182 9.26 -20.37 -11.22
N THR A 183 8.38 -20.70 -12.14
CA THR A 183 7.76 -19.73 -13.07
C THR A 183 6.38 -19.34 -12.56
N PHE A 184 6.02 -18.07 -12.74
CA PHE A 184 4.65 -17.64 -12.51
C PHE A 184 4.14 -16.80 -13.68
N VAL A 185 2.82 -16.81 -13.83
CA VAL A 185 2.08 -15.88 -14.67
C VAL A 185 0.96 -15.30 -13.83
N ARG A 186 0.79 -13.97 -13.91
CA ARG A 186 -0.25 -13.26 -13.19
C ARG A 186 -0.95 -12.29 -14.13
N ALA A 187 -2.27 -12.26 -14.05
CA ALA A 187 -3.10 -11.25 -14.65
C ALA A 187 -3.85 -10.51 -13.55
N ARG A 188 -3.88 -9.18 -13.66
CA ARG A 188 -4.57 -8.30 -12.74
C ARG A 188 -5.48 -7.38 -13.54
N TYR A 189 -6.73 -7.28 -13.11
CA TYR A 189 -7.71 -6.37 -13.65
C TYR A 189 -8.19 -5.47 -12.51
N ARG A 190 -8.07 -4.16 -12.70
CA ARG A 190 -8.58 -3.17 -11.76
C ARG A 190 -9.63 -2.32 -12.44
N TRP A 191 -10.72 -2.08 -11.73
CA TRP A 191 -11.78 -1.18 -12.15
C TRP A 191 -12.09 -0.19 -11.02
N PHE A 192 -12.09 1.09 -11.35
CA PHE A 192 -12.42 2.16 -10.41
C PHE A 192 -13.63 2.94 -10.89
N THR A 193 -14.62 3.13 -10.02
CA THR A 193 -15.72 4.04 -10.31
C THR A 193 -16.19 4.80 -9.07
N PRO A 194 -16.35 6.13 -9.16
CA PRO A 194 -17.14 6.85 -8.17
C PRO A 194 -18.61 6.40 -8.24
N ILE A 195 -19.28 6.29 -7.10
CA ILE A 195 -20.67 5.85 -7.00
C ILE A 195 -21.60 7.06 -7.18
N GLY A 196 -22.01 7.31 -8.43
CA GLY A 196 -23.02 8.33 -8.77
C GLY A 196 -22.63 9.74 -8.31
N LYS A 197 -23.53 10.43 -7.58
CA LYS A 197 -23.26 11.74 -6.95
C LYS A 197 -22.79 11.61 -5.48
N SER A 198 -22.51 10.40 -5.04
CA SER A 198 -22.12 10.15 -3.66
C SER A 198 -20.63 10.43 -3.44
N LEU A 199 -20.23 10.51 -2.16
CA LEU A 199 -18.83 10.59 -1.78
C LEU A 199 -18.13 9.22 -1.83
N TRP A 200 -18.87 8.14 -2.06
CA TRP A 200 -18.29 6.81 -2.15
C TRP A 200 -17.59 6.58 -3.48
N ALA A 201 -16.40 6.01 -3.42
CA ALA A 201 -15.71 5.42 -4.55
C ALA A 201 -15.63 3.91 -4.35
N PHE A 202 -15.77 3.18 -5.44
CA PHE A 202 -15.67 1.73 -5.48
C PHE A 202 -14.46 1.33 -6.32
N ARG A 203 -13.62 0.48 -5.75
CA ARG A 203 -12.52 -0.17 -6.47
C ARG A 203 -12.76 -1.67 -6.43
N PHE A 204 -12.68 -2.28 -7.60
CA PHE A 204 -12.68 -3.72 -7.77
C PHE A 204 -11.35 -4.15 -8.35
N THR A 205 -10.71 -5.12 -7.72
CA THR A 205 -9.46 -5.71 -8.20
C THR A 205 -9.65 -7.21 -8.30
N GLN A 206 -9.50 -7.76 -9.50
CA GLN A 206 -9.44 -9.19 -9.75
C GLN A 206 -8.00 -9.57 -10.08
N LYS A 207 -7.45 -10.52 -9.34
CA LYS A 207 -6.16 -11.14 -9.63
C LYS A 207 -6.39 -12.61 -9.97
N GLY A 208 -5.78 -13.09 -11.05
CA GLY A 208 -5.69 -14.50 -11.37
C GLY A 208 -4.23 -14.84 -11.64
N TYR A 209 -3.74 -15.91 -11.05
CA TYR A 209 -2.35 -16.31 -11.21
C TYR A 209 -2.21 -17.82 -11.31
N TRP A 210 -1.09 -18.22 -11.88
CA TRP A 210 -0.61 -19.59 -11.90
C TRP A 210 0.86 -19.58 -11.53
N GLU A 211 1.23 -20.46 -10.60
CA GLU A 211 2.61 -20.62 -10.15
C GLU A 211 2.99 -22.11 -10.18
N ASP A 212 4.22 -22.41 -10.60
CA ASP A 212 4.77 -23.75 -10.52
C ASP A 212 5.57 -23.89 -9.22
N PRO A 213 5.29 -24.87 -8.33
CA PRO A 213 4.33 -25.97 -8.45
C PRO A 213 2.95 -25.74 -7.78
N GLU A 214 2.70 -24.58 -7.16
CA GLU A 214 1.49 -24.37 -6.32
C GLU A 214 0.16 -24.41 -7.09
N GLY A 215 0.19 -24.16 -8.41
CA GLY A 215 -0.96 -24.22 -9.27
C GLY A 215 -1.71 -22.90 -9.42
N PHE A 216 -3.02 -22.97 -9.61
CA PHE A 216 -3.86 -21.79 -9.88
C PHE A 216 -4.37 -21.12 -8.60
N GLY A 217 -4.46 -19.79 -8.66
CA GLY A 217 -5.11 -18.98 -7.63
C GLY A 217 -5.89 -17.81 -8.22
N SER A 218 -6.94 -17.41 -7.50
CA SER A 218 -7.83 -16.31 -7.86
C SER A 218 -8.18 -15.50 -6.62
N ASN A 219 -7.97 -14.19 -6.68
CA ASN A 219 -8.25 -13.27 -5.61
C ASN A 219 -9.15 -12.13 -6.12
N SER A 220 -10.21 -11.84 -5.36
CA SER A 220 -11.21 -10.82 -5.67
C SER A 220 -11.29 -9.85 -4.50
N LEU A 221 -10.89 -8.60 -4.73
CA LEU A 221 -10.88 -7.54 -3.74
C LEU A 221 -11.89 -6.46 -4.11
N PHE A 222 -12.78 -6.17 -3.16
CA PHE A 222 -13.78 -5.13 -3.22
C PHE A 222 -13.47 -4.06 -2.18
N GLU A 223 -13.28 -2.83 -2.62
CA GLU A 223 -13.01 -1.71 -1.74
C GLU A 223 -14.03 -0.59 -1.90
N PHE A 224 -14.48 -0.07 -0.77
CA PHE A 224 -15.38 1.06 -0.68
C PHE A 224 -14.69 2.19 0.08
N ASP A 225 -14.32 3.22 -0.64
CA ASP A 225 -13.67 4.42 -0.13
C ASP A 225 -14.68 5.54 0.10
N ARG A 226 -14.58 6.22 1.23
CA ARG A 226 -15.37 7.41 1.51
C ARG A 226 -14.55 8.46 2.26
N PRO A 227 -14.37 9.67 1.71
CA PRO A 227 -13.93 10.81 2.49
C PRO A 227 -15.03 11.18 3.50
N VAL A 228 -14.67 11.21 4.79
CA VAL A 228 -15.56 11.63 5.88
C VAL A 228 -15.42 13.14 6.09
N THR A 229 -14.18 13.63 6.03
CA THR A 229 -13.82 15.06 6.10
C THR A 229 -12.74 15.37 5.06
N LEU A 230 -12.24 16.61 5.03
CA LEU A 230 -11.09 16.96 4.19
C LEU A 230 -9.79 16.23 4.61
N ASN A 231 -9.72 15.76 5.86
CA ASN A 231 -8.53 15.17 6.49
C ASN A 231 -8.81 13.76 7.03
N THR A 232 -9.95 13.17 6.70
CA THR A 232 -10.37 11.87 7.21
C THR A 232 -11.04 11.08 6.11
N SER A 233 -10.61 9.84 5.92
CA SER A 233 -11.25 8.92 4.99
C SER A 233 -11.48 7.57 5.65
N PHE A 234 -12.55 6.93 5.23
CA PHE A 234 -12.93 5.59 5.63
C PHE A 234 -12.76 4.66 4.43
N ARG A 235 -12.19 3.49 4.66
CA ARG A 235 -12.10 2.41 3.68
C ARG A 235 -12.68 1.15 4.28
N PHE A 236 -13.53 0.49 3.52
CA PHE A 236 -13.94 -0.88 3.79
C PHE A 236 -13.42 -1.78 2.67
N SER A 237 -12.71 -2.83 3.03
CA SER A 237 -12.09 -3.78 2.11
C SER A 237 -12.65 -5.18 2.40
N SER A 238 -12.99 -5.89 1.33
CA SER A 238 -13.59 -7.22 1.35
C SER A 238 -12.86 -8.06 0.32
N GLU A 239 -12.11 -9.03 0.79
CA GLU A 239 -11.24 -9.89 -0.01
C GLU A 239 -11.76 -11.32 0.04
N TYR A 240 -11.73 -11.99 -1.11
CA TYR A 240 -12.05 -13.39 -1.28
C TYR A 240 -11.00 -14.05 -2.15
N GLU A 241 -10.45 -15.15 -1.67
CA GLU A 241 -9.35 -15.85 -2.30
C GLU A 241 -9.65 -17.34 -2.40
N LEU A 242 -9.36 -17.90 -3.57
CA LEU A 242 -9.46 -19.33 -3.87
C LEU A 242 -8.15 -19.79 -4.50
N THR A 243 -7.53 -20.80 -3.91
CA THR A 243 -6.27 -21.39 -4.38
C THR A 243 -6.40 -22.90 -4.47
N GLU A 244 -5.58 -23.53 -5.31
CA GLU A 244 -5.51 -25.00 -5.34
C GLU A 244 -5.09 -25.57 -3.97
N GLU A 245 -4.16 -24.93 -3.28
CA GLU A 245 -3.79 -25.28 -1.90
C GLU A 245 -4.99 -25.26 -0.93
N ASN A 246 -5.81 -24.20 -0.96
CA ASN A 246 -7.00 -24.11 -0.11
C ASN A 246 -8.01 -25.22 -0.44
N ASN A 247 -8.14 -25.59 -1.71
CA ASN A 247 -8.99 -26.71 -2.12
C ASN A 247 -8.43 -28.07 -1.65
N GLU A 248 -7.12 -28.29 -1.75
CA GLU A 248 -6.45 -29.50 -1.26
C GLU A 248 -6.60 -29.66 0.27
N LEU A 249 -6.55 -28.55 1.00
CA LEU A 249 -6.74 -28.50 2.45
C LEU A 249 -8.22 -28.54 2.88
N ASN A 250 -9.18 -28.63 1.94
CA ASN A 250 -10.63 -28.54 2.18
C ASN A 250 -11.03 -27.27 2.96
N ARG A 251 -10.41 -26.14 2.62
CA ARG A 251 -10.70 -24.81 3.18
C ARG A 251 -11.57 -23.95 2.25
N ASP A 252 -11.65 -24.32 0.97
CA ASP A 252 -12.41 -23.64 -0.09
C ASP A 252 -12.02 -22.15 -0.20
N TRP A 253 -12.93 -21.22 0.11
CA TRP A 253 -12.66 -19.78 0.05
C TRP A 253 -12.06 -19.26 1.36
N TYR A 254 -10.92 -18.60 1.24
CA TYR A 254 -10.45 -17.65 2.26
C TYR A 254 -11.18 -16.31 2.08
N PHE A 255 -11.56 -15.69 3.19
CA PHE A 255 -12.12 -14.33 3.18
C PHE A 255 -11.41 -13.45 4.20
N ASN A 256 -11.26 -12.17 3.87
CA ASN A 256 -10.77 -11.15 4.78
C ASN A 256 -11.65 -9.90 4.64
N GLN A 257 -12.10 -9.36 5.77
CA GLN A 257 -12.92 -8.17 5.85
C GLN A 257 -12.25 -7.17 6.77
N ASN A 258 -12.02 -5.96 6.28
CA ASN A 258 -11.32 -4.93 7.03
C ASN A 258 -11.99 -3.57 6.90
N ALA A 259 -12.16 -2.89 8.02
CA ALA A 259 -12.63 -1.52 8.09
C ALA A 259 -11.53 -0.64 8.68
N ARG A 260 -11.10 0.36 7.91
CA ARG A 260 -10.02 1.26 8.29
C ARG A 260 -10.45 2.72 8.21
N LEU A 261 -10.09 3.47 9.23
CA LEU A 261 -10.31 4.92 9.32
C LEU A 261 -8.95 5.61 9.33
N TYR A 262 -8.75 6.54 8.42
CA TYR A 262 -7.52 7.30 8.26
C TYR A 262 -7.72 8.74 8.69
N TRP A 263 -6.73 9.29 9.38
CA TRP A 263 -6.66 10.70 9.74
C TRP A 263 -5.34 11.30 9.27
N GLN A 264 -5.45 12.40 8.55
CA GLN A 264 -4.33 13.27 8.21
C GLN A 264 -4.12 14.28 9.35
N LEU A 265 -3.12 14.03 10.19
CA LEU A 265 -2.78 14.89 11.33
C LEU A 265 -1.93 16.10 10.90
N GLY A 266 -1.18 15.96 9.81
CA GLY A 266 -0.39 17.04 9.23
C GLY A 266 0.01 16.71 7.79
N GLN A 267 0.92 17.50 7.21
CA GLN A 267 1.43 17.18 5.88
C GLN A 267 2.19 15.85 5.92
N ARG A 268 3.09 15.65 6.89
CA ARG A 268 4.00 14.49 6.96
C ARG A 268 3.56 13.42 7.96
N THR A 269 2.36 13.48 8.51
CA THR A 269 1.92 12.61 9.61
C THR A 269 0.50 12.14 9.38
N GLY A 270 0.32 10.82 9.45
CA GLY A 270 -0.95 10.15 9.34
C GLY A 270 -1.15 9.15 10.47
N LEU A 271 -2.41 8.94 10.81
CA LEU A 271 -2.86 7.93 11.75
C LEU A 271 -3.91 7.08 11.05
N SER A 272 -3.90 5.78 11.28
CA SER A 272 -5.01 4.92 10.88
C SER A 272 -5.40 3.98 12.00
N TYR A 273 -6.69 3.66 12.06
CA TYR A 273 -7.25 2.67 12.95
C TYR A 273 -7.94 1.60 12.11
N SER A 274 -7.64 0.34 12.38
CA SER A 274 -8.18 -0.79 11.64
C SER A 274 -8.88 -1.79 12.57
N ILE A 275 -9.93 -2.41 12.03
CA ILE A 275 -10.59 -3.57 12.61
C ILE A 275 -10.80 -4.55 11.46
N GLY A 276 -10.21 -5.73 11.60
CA GLY A 276 -10.25 -6.77 10.58
C GLY A 276 -10.71 -8.10 11.14
N LEU A 277 -11.18 -8.95 10.25
CA LEU A 277 -11.41 -10.36 10.51
C LEU A 277 -11.11 -11.17 9.25
N ASP A 278 -10.69 -12.40 9.45
CA ASP A 278 -10.47 -13.34 8.34
C ASP A 278 -10.77 -14.77 8.75
N GLY A 279 -10.94 -15.64 7.75
CA GLY A 279 -11.15 -17.06 7.97
C GLY A 279 -11.41 -17.80 6.67
N TYR A 280 -11.89 -19.04 6.82
CA TYR A 280 -12.18 -19.96 5.73
C TYR A 280 -13.65 -20.36 5.73
N THR A 281 -14.16 -20.73 4.56
CA THR A 281 -15.58 -21.04 4.37
C THR A 281 -15.92 -22.50 4.70
N ASP A 282 -14.97 -23.42 4.49
CA ASP A 282 -15.12 -24.87 4.76
C ASP A 282 -14.07 -25.34 5.78
N PRO A 283 -14.32 -26.38 6.61
CA PRO A 283 -15.53 -27.21 6.79
C PRO A 283 -16.68 -26.50 7.53
N VAL A 284 -16.41 -25.38 8.20
CA VAL A 284 -17.41 -24.53 8.84
C VAL A 284 -16.96 -23.10 8.62
N ALA A 285 -17.82 -22.28 8.01
CA ALA A 285 -17.58 -20.85 7.87
C ALA A 285 -17.37 -20.23 9.26
N ALA A 286 -16.10 -19.97 9.56
CA ALA A 286 -15.68 -19.54 10.88
C ALA A 286 -14.62 -18.45 10.72
N VAL A 287 -14.69 -17.47 11.62
CA VAL A 287 -13.65 -16.46 11.73
C VAL A 287 -12.46 -17.14 12.39
N GLU A 288 -11.31 -17.13 11.73
CA GLU A 288 -10.06 -17.63 12.29
C GLU A 288 -9.41 -16.56 13.16
N ASN A 289 -9.39 -15.30 12.71
CA ASN A 289 -8.78 -14.22 13.47
C ASN A 289 -9.68 -12.99 13.51
N TRP A 290 -9.77 -12.38 14.69
CA TRP A 290 -10.16 -10.98 14.82
C TRP A 290 -8.93 -10.16 15.08
N ARG A 291 -8.90 -8.92 14.60
CA ARG A 291 -7.78 -8.03 14.87
C ARG A 291 -8.18 -6.57 14.93
N THR A 292 -7.36 -5.82 15.64
CA THR A 292 -7.43 -4.36 15.63
C THR A 292 -6.03 -3.78 15.72
N SER A 293 -5.78 -2.72 14.97
CA SER A 293 -4.48 -2.04 14.99
C SER A 293 -4.62 -0.53 14.91
N ILE A 294 -3.65 0.16 15.48
CA ILE A 294 -3.49 1.61 15.31
C ILE A 294 -2.14 1.82 14.65
N ARG A 295 -2.11 2.31 13.41
CA ARG A 295 -0.87 2.61 12.69
C ARG A 295 -0.61 4.10 12.67
N PHE A 296 0.47 4.51 13.32
CA PHE A 296 1.03 5.86 13.21
C PHE A 296 2.14 5.85 12.18
N ARG A 297 2.00 6.64 11.11
CA ARG A 297 3.00 6.78 10.03
C ARG A 297 3.44 8.22 9.94
N GLN A 298 4.75 8.46 9.90
CA GLN A 298 5.28 9.80 9.72
C GLN A 298 6.52 9.80 8.83
N SER A 299 6.59 10.77 7.94
CA SER A 299 7.83 11.08 7.21
C SER A 299 8.75 11.91 8.10
N ILE A 300 9.97 11.41 8.33
CA ILE A 300 11.00 12.04 9.15
C ILE A 300 12.20 12.39 8.27
N TRP A 301 12.84 13.54 8.55
CA TRP A 301 14.04 14.08 7.88
C TRP A 301 13.85 14.49 6.42
N ARG A 302 13.30 13.61 5.57
CA ARG A 302 13.08 13.80 4.15
C ARG A 302 11.74 13.18 3.73
N PRO A 303 11.06 13.71 2.70
CA PRO A 303 9.74 13.25 2.27
C PRO A 303 9.69 11.79 1.79
N TRP A 304 10.86 11.19 1.55
CA TRP A 304 11.06 9.82 1.08
C TRP A 304 11.45 8.81 2.18
N PHE A 305 11.62 9.27 3.42
CA PHE A 305 11.91 8.41 4.57
C PHE A 305 10.73 8.41 5.53
N PHE A 306 10.21 7.23 5.83
CA PHE A 306 9.05 7.02 6.69
C PHE A 306 9.42 6.09 7.85
N TRP A 307 8.81 6.36 8.99
CA TRP A 307 8.76 5.39 10.08
C TRP A 307 7.31 5.15 10.44
N GLU A 308 7.04 3.92 10.90
CA GLU A 308 5.74 3.50 11.35
C GLU A 308 5.82 2.81 12.71
N LEU A 309 4.78 3.04 13.50
CA LEU A 309 4.53 2.30 14.74
C LEU A 309 3.09 1.79 14.69
N GLU A 310 2.94 0.49 14.81
CA GLU A 310 1.64 -0.19 14.76
C GLU A 310 1.47 -1.14 15.94
N PRO A 311 1.01 -0.65 17.10
CA PRO A 311 0.43 -1.53 18.11
C PRO A 311 -0.84 -2.22 17.57
N TYR A 312 -0.99 -3.49 17.93
CA TYR A 312 -2.12 -4.31 17.53
C TYR A 312 -2.49 -5.30 18.62
N VAL A 313 -3.73 -5.79 18.54
CA VAL A 313 -4.21 -6.95 19.29
C VAL A 313 -4.97 -7.83 18.31
N TYR A 314 -4.69 -9.12 18.32
CA TYR A 314 -5.44 -10.10 17.56
C TYR A 314 -5.91 -11.24 18.46
N TRP A 315 -7.02 -11.85 18.07
CA TRP A 315 -7.67 -12.95 18.78
C TRP A 315 -7.79 -14.12 17.80
N PRO A 316 -6.79 -15.00 17.77
CA PRO A 316 -6.82 -16.18 16.91
C PRO A 316 -7.64 -17.30 17.52
N ARG A 317 -8.36 -18.03 16.66
CA ARG A 317 -9.24 -19.12 17.04
C ARG A 317 -8.47 -20.31 17.62
N GLU A 318 -7.24 -20.54 17.15
CA GLU A 318 -6.38 -21.64 17.63
C GLU A 318 -6.08 -21.55 19.13
N PHE A 319 -6.00 -20.33 19.67
CA PHE A 319 -5.85 -20.05 21.10
C PHE A 319 -7.20 -19.72 21.78
N GLY A 320 -8.32 -20.15 21.19
CA GLY A 320 -9.65 -19.93 21.76
C GLY A 320 -10.08 -18.48 21.82
N TYR A 321 -9.57 -17.64 20.90
CA TYR A 321 -9.73 -16.18 20.91
C TYR A 321 -9.15 -15.52 22.16
N GLU A 322 -8.05 -16.05 22.71
CA GLU A 322 -7.23 -15.32 23.67
C GLU A 322 -6.51 -14.17 22.95
N GLY A 323 -6.51 -12.97 23.56
CA GLY A 323 -5.96 -11.78 22.92
C GLY A 323 -4.44 -11.74 23.02
N ILE A 324 -3.77 -11.77 21.88
CA ILE A 324 -2.32 -11.60 21.79
C ILE A 324 -2.07 -10.16 21.34
N SER A 325 -1.33 -9.41 22.17
CA SER A 325 -0.94 -8.05 21.83
C SER A 325 0.47 -8.03 21.28
N GLY A 326 0.72 -7.07 20.39
CA GLY A 326 2.02 -6.88 19.80
C GLY A 326 2.21 -5.47 19.26
N VAL A 327 3.42 -5.22 18.79
CA VAL A 327 3.80 -3.97 18.16
C VAL A 327 4.70 -4.25 16.98
N VAL A 328 4.40 -3.59 15.85
CA VAL A 328 5.26 -3.57 14.68
C VAL A 328 5.90 -2.20 14.54
N ILE A 329 7.20 -2.17 14.27
CA ILE A 329 7.92 -0.97 13.88
C ILE A 329 8.40 -1.17 12.44
N ARG A 330 8.07 -0.23 11.55
CA ARG A 330 8.56 -0.23 10.16
C ARG A 330 9.42 0.99 9.87
N LEU A 331 10.46 0.79 9.09
CA LEU A 331 11.27 1.84 8.48
C LEU A 331 11.17 1.66 6.98
N GLU A 332 10.79 2.72 6.29
CA GLU A 332 10.56 2.69 4.85
C GLU A 332 11.32 3.80 4.14
N VAL A 333 12.00 3.43 3.06
CA VAL A 333 12.74 4.32 2.18
C VAL A 333 12.17 4.16 0.78
N GLN A 334 11.84 5.27 0.13
CA GLN A 334 11.32 5.31 -1.22
C GLN A 334 12.24 6.13 -2.13
N ALA A 335 12.35 5.76 -3.40
CA ALA A 335 13.02 6.57 -4.42
C ALA A 335 12.27 6.44 -5.74
N GLY A 336 12.16 7.55 -6.48
CA GLY A 336 11.50 7.60 -7.79
C GLY A 336 9.96 7.53 -7.76
N LEU A 337 9.34 7.48 -6.57
CA LEU A 337 7.88 7.54 -6.42
C LEU A 337 7.37 8.98 -6.60
N PRO A 338 6.14 9.17 -7.14
CA PRO A 338 5.55 10.50 -7.27
C PRO A 338 5.41 11.15 -5.89
N GLU A 339 5.78 12.43 -5.83
CA GLU A 339 5.74 13.20 -4.59
C GLU A 339 4.29 13.27 -4.10
N TRP A 340 4.02 12.75 -2.89
CA TRP A 340 2.69 12.76 -2.26
C TRP A 340 2.25 14.18 -1.83
N GLU A 341 3.15 15.16 -1.93
CA GLU A 341 2.90 16.55 -1.58
C GLU A 341 1.96 17.17 -2.65
N PRO A 342 0.79 17.69 -2.27
CA PRO A 342 0.02 18.50 -3.19
C PRO A 342 0.88 19.71 -3.51
N ARG A 343 1.36 19.84 -4.76
CA ARG A 343 2.11 21.01 -5.23
C ARG A 343 1.40 22.25 -4.69
N SER A 344 2.07 22.94 -3.78
CA SER A 344 1.57 24.20 -3.27
C SER A 344 1.34 25.10 -4.48
N ARG A 345 0.16 25.73 -4.53
CA ARG A 345 -0.17 26.68 -5.60
C ARG A 345 1.03 27.62 -5.77
N PRO A 346 1.51 27.90 -7.00
CA PRO A 346 2.45 29.00 -7.18
C PRO A 346 1.82 30.22 -6.52
N ALA A 347 2.56 30.85 -5.62
CA ALA A 347 2.14 32.08 -4.97
C ALA A 347 1.65 33.01 -6.08
N ALA A 348 0.40 33.45 -5.98
CA ALA A 348 -0.12 34.45 -6.89
C ALA A 348 0.85 35.64 -6.81
N SER A 349 1.62 35.85 -7.87
CA SER A 349 2.39 37.06 -8.05
C SER A 349 1.36 38.19 -8.10
N SER A 350 1.19 38.88 -6.99
CA SER A 350 0.49 40.15 -6.95
C SER A 350 1.29 41.14 -7.77
N GLY A 351 0.88 41.34 -9.01
CA GLY A 351 1.21 42.51 -9.82
C GLY A 351 0.19 43.61 -9.56
#